data_AF-A0A254REW2-F1
#
_entry.id   AF-A0A254REW2-F1
#
_cell.length_a   1.000
_cell.length_b   1.000
_cell.length_c   1.000
_cell.angle_alpha   90.00
_cell.angle_beta   90.00
_cell.angle_gamma   90.00
#
_symmetry.space_group_name_H-M   'P 1'
#
loop_
_entity.id
_entity.type
_entity.pdbx_description
1 polymer ?
#
loop_
_entity_poly.entity_id
_entity_poly.type
_entity_poly.pdbx_seq_one_letter_code
_entity_poly.pdbx_strand_id
1 'polypeptide(L)'
;MLIMLFTVIVGAKESKMQVQIEIGNDKYNAFFENSGIAQAVAALFPKSVKMEEYAANNEYYARLDSKISSKASEVDKIFAGDIMLYNSISLVIFYADAEHTSGYVKLGHIENPTGLKKSLGAAGGKLRFSLANGAAKTDEVTELQNLYREMWKILIAKDASGIKHTHAENFVLMHMTGSRMNRAEFIAAVQDGTLNYYTADHDEINVKIDGNHATLVGKSRVNAAVYGGGRHTWRLQQNMTLEKINGVWLFTHSKASTY
;
A
#
# COMPACT_ATOMS: atom_id res chain seq x y z
N MET A 1 -26.06 -41.05 4.67
CA MET A 1 -26.21 -39.62 4.34
C MET A 1 -24.94 -38.92 4.78
N LEU A 2 -24.01 -38.73 3.85
CA LEU A 2 -22.67 -38.19 4.11
C LEU A 2 -22.72 -36.69 3.83
N ILE A 3 -22.54 -35.86 4.86
CA ILE A 3 -22.55 -34.40 4.73
C ILE A 3 -21.23 -33.98 4.10
N MET A 4 -21.28 -33.53 2.83
CA MET A 4 -20.19 -32.80 2.20
C MET A 4 -20.03 -31.44 2.89
N LEU A 5 -18.86 -31.20 3.49
CA LEU A 5 -18.44 -29.87 3.91
C LEU A 5 -18.08 -29.07 2.66
N PHE A 6 -18.90 -28.08 2.31
CA PHE A 6 -18.50 -27.04 1.35
C PHE A 6 -17.53 -26.08 2.06
N THR A 7 -16.25 -26.17 1.72
CA THR A 7 -15.29 -25.10 1.99
C THR A 7 -15.65 -23.92 1.08
N VAL A 8 -16.26 -22.89 1.65
CA VAL A 8 -16.35 -21.58 0.98
C VAL A 8 -14.95 -20.97 1.04
N ILE A 9 -14.20 -21.09 -0.04
CA ILE A 9 -13.02 -20.25 -0.28
C ILE A 9 -13.57 -18.86 -0.57
N VAL A 10 -13.64 -18.00 0.44
CA VAL A 10 -13.73 -16.56 0.20
C VAL A 10 -12.38 -16.17 -0.39
N GLY A 11 -12.31 -16.12 -1.72
CA GLY A 11 -11.16 -15.53 -2.42
C GLY A 11 -11.00 -14.11 -1.92
N ALA A 12 -9.82 -13.78 -1.38
CA ALA A 12 -9.48 -12.40 -1.08
C ALA A 12 -9.65 -11.59 -2.36
N LYS A 13 -10.62 -10.68 -2.38
CA LYS A 13 -10.81 -9.76 -3.50
C LYS A 13 -9.51 -8.96 -3.62
N GLU A 14 -8.74 -9.17 -4.69
CA GLU A 14 -7.49 -8.45 -4.92
C GLU A 14 -7.76 -6.94 -4.86
N SER A 15 -7.08 -6.26 -3.94
CA SER A 15 -7.26 -4.83 -3.71
C SER A 15 -6.58 -4.02 -4.81
N LYS A 16 -7.30 -3.68 -5.88
CA LYS A 16 -6.80 -2.80 -6.96
C LYS A 16 -6.84 -1.33 -6.56
N MET A 17 -5.86 -0.54 -6.99
CA MET A 17 -5.81 0.92 -6.76
C MET A 17 -6.61 1.63 -7.85
N GLN A 18 -7.61 2.43 -7.47
CA GLN A 18 -8.36 3.21 -8.45
C GLN A 18 -7.57 4.45 -8.86
N VAL A 19 -7.47 4.67 -10.17
CA VAL A 19 -6.75 5.77 -10.80
C VAL A 19 -7.73 6.54 -11.68
N GLN A 20 -7.74 7.86 -11.56
CA GLN A 20 -8.47 8.76 -12.44
C GLN A 20 -7.50 9.39 -13.43
N ILE A 21 -7.82 9.28 -14.71
CA ILE A 21 -7.05 9.84 -15.82
C ILE A 21 -7.87 10.97 -16.46
N GLU A 22 -7.36 12.19 -16.40
CA GLU A 22 -7.98 13.37 -16.99
C GLU A 22 -7.29 13.69 -18.31
N ILE A 23 -8.05 13.70 -19.42
CA ILE A 23 -7.56 13.94 -20.78
C ILE A 23 -8.41 15.07 -21.39
N GLY A 24 -7.89 16.30 -21.38
CA GLY A 24 -8.70 17.48 -21.70
C GLY A 24 -9.89 17.59 -20.73
N ASN A 25 -11.11 17.51 -21.27
CA ASN A 25 -12.36 17.52 -20.48
C ASN A 25 -12.86 16.11 -20.13
N ASP A 26 -12.28 15.06 -20.72
CA ASP A 26 -12.71 13.69 -20.52
C ASP A 26 -12.04 13.08 -19.28
N LYS A 27 -12.79 12.23 -18.59
CA LYS A 27 -12.31 11.50 -17.41
C LYS A 27 -12.46 10.00 -17.63
N TYR A 28 -11.38 9.27 -17.42
CA TYR A 28 -11.34 7.83 -17.50
C TYR A 28 -11.02 7.23 -16.13
N ASN A 29 -11.78 6.20 -15.75
CA ASN A 29 -11.50 5.41 -14.57
C ASN A 29 -10.62 4.22 -14.95
N ALA A 30 -9.56 3.99 -14.17
CA ALA A 30 -8.67 2.86 -14.32
C ALA A 30 -8.42 2.18 -12.97
N PHE A 31 -8.01 0.92 -13.03
CA PHE A 31 -7.66 0.12 -11.87
C PHE A 31 -6.26 -0.45 -12.04
N PHE A 32 -5.36 -0.01 -11.17
CA PHE A 32 -4.00 -0.54 -11.07
C PHE A 32 -3.99 -1.80 -10.20
N GLU A 33 -3.16 -2.76 -10.58
CA GLU A 33 -2.96 -4.01 -9.85
C GLU A 33 -2.32 -3.78 -8.47
N ASN A 34 -2.49 -4.72 -7.55
CA ASN A 34 -1.82 -4.66 -6.24
C ASN A 34 -0.39 -5.23 -6.29
N SER A 35 0.39 -4.79 -7.27
CA SER A 35 1.77 -5.23 -7.46
C SER A 35 2.74 -4.14 -7.03
N GLY A 36 3.93 -4.52 -6.55
CA GLY A 36 4.93 -3.54 -6.11
C GLY A 36 5.32 -2.54 -7.21
N ILE A 37 5.28 -2.96 -8.48
CA ILE A 37 5.55 -2.07 -9.63
C ILE A 37 4.40 -1.07 -9.86
N ALA A 38 3.14 -1.53 -9.79
CA ALA A 38 1.99 -0.65 -9.93
C ALA A 38 1.94 0.36 -8.78
N GLN A 39 2.28 -0.05 -7.55
CA GLN A 39 2.39 0.83 -6.39
C GLN A 39 3.51 1.87 -6.55
N ALA A 40 4.69 1.45 -7.04
CA ALA A 40 5.80 2.36 -7.29
C ALA A 40 5.50 3.40 -8.38
N VAL A 41 4.78 3.02 -9.45
CA VAL A 41 4.33 3.97 -10.46
C VAL A 41 3.24 4.89 -9.89
N ALA A 42 2.28 4.34 -9.15
CA ALA A 42 1.19 5.11 -8.55
C ALA A 42 1.67 6.14 -7.52
N ALA A 43 2.80 5.89 -6.84
CA ALA A 43 3.45 6.84 -5.95
C ALA A 43 3.94 8.12 -6.64
N LEU A 44 4.00 8.14 -7.98
CA LEU A 44 4.30 9.35 -8.74
C LEU A 44 3.07 10.27 -8.90
N PHE A 45 1.86 9.79 -8.57
CA PHE A 45 0.63 10.54 -8.78
C PHE A 45 0.35 11.52 -7.62
N PRO A 46 -0.23 12.71 -7.89
CA PRO A 46 -0.73 13.17 -9.19
C PRO A 46 0.40 13.62 -10.13
N LYS A 47 0.36 13.15 -11.39
CA LYS A 47 1.37 13.49 -12.41
C LYS A 47 0.71 13.86 -13.73
N SER A 48 1.02 15.06 -14.22
CA SER A 48 0.73 15.45 -15.61
C SER A 48 1.85 14.95 -16.52
N VAL A 49 1.47 14.33 -17.63
CA VAL A 49 2.42 13.84 -18.64
C VAL A 49 1.96 14.25 -20.03
N LYS A 50 2.92 14.41 -20.93
CA LYS A 50 2.68 14.53 -22.37
C LYS A 50 3.17 13.23 -23.01
N MET A 51 2.24 12.44 -23.54
CA MET A 51 2.52 11.19 -24.24
C MET A 51 2.65 11.41 -25.74
N GLU A 52 3.44 10.56 -26.40
CA GLU A 52 3.61 10.49 -27.84
C GLU A 52 2.89 9.25 -28.38
N GLU A 53 2.27 9.36 -29.55
CA GLU A 53 1.62 8.21 -30.20
C GLU A 53 2.65 7.34 -30.91
N TYR A 54 2.61 6.05 -30.65
CA TYR A 54 3.23 5.03 -31.49
C TYR A 54 2.13 4.23 -32.20
N ALA A 55 1.66 4.78 -33.32
CA ALA A 55 0.48 4.28 -34.03
C ALA A 55 0.64 2.83 -34.52
N ALA A 56 1.88 2.41 -34.81
CA ALA A 56 2.18 1.06 -35.28
C ALA A 56 1.89 -0.03 -34.23
N ASN A 57 1.85 0.32 -32.95
CA ASN A 57 1.55 -0.61 -31.85
C ASN A 57 0.29 -0.22 -31.04
N ASN A 58 -0.54 0.67 -31.58
CA ASN A 58 -1.77 1.11 -30.92
C ASN A 58 -1.61 1.75 -29.52
N GLU A 59 -0.49 2.44 -29.28
CA GLU A 59 -0.15 2.95 -27.95
C GLU A 59 0.21 4.44 -27.91
N TYR A 60 0.06 5.02 -26.73
CA TYR A 60 0.65 6.30 -26.34
C TYR A 60 1.62 6.06 -25.21
N TYR A 61 2.80 6.66 -25.26
CA TYR A 61 3.85 6.46 -24.26
C TYR A 61 4.46 7.77 -23.76
N ALA A 62 4.92 7.76 -22.51
CA ALA A 62 5.76 8.82 -21.95
C ALA A 62 6.87 8.21 -21.10
N ARG A 63 8.08 8.76 -21.22
CA ARG A 63 9.23 8.35 -20.39
C ARG A 63 9.10 8.92 -18.98
N LEU A 64 9.37 8.10 -17.97
CA LEU A 64 9.48 8.51 -16.57
C LEU A 64 10.87 9.10 -16.26
N ASP A 65 10.94 9.92 -15.21
CA ASP A 65 12.16 10.61 -14.79
C ASP A 65 13.23 9.65 -14.25
N SER A 66 12.79 8.53 -13.65
CA SER A 66 13.65 7.49 -13.10
C SER A 66 13.16 6.10 -13.51
N LYS A 67 14.10 5.15 -13.65
CA LYS A 67 13.76 3.74 -13.85
C LYS A 67 13.04 3.19 -12.62
N ILE A 68 12.00 2.40 -12.84
CA ILE A 68 11.31 1.63 -11.81
C ILE A 68 11.54 0.16 -12.15
N SER A 69 12.40 -0.50 -11.38
CA SER A 69 12.86 -1.87 -11.66
C SER A 69 11.69 -2.85 -11.72
N SER A 70 11.61 -3.62 -12.80
CA SER A 70 10.65 -4.72 -12.94
C SER A 70 11.26 -6.07 -12.53
N LYS A 71 10.52 -6.81 -11.71
CA LYS A 71 10.64 -8.28 -11.54
C LYS A 71 9.34 -9.00 -11.96
N ALA A 72 8.40 -8.28 -12.55
CA ALA A 72 7.07 -8.80 -12.88
C ALA A 72 7.08 -9.46 -14.26
N SER A 73 6.26 -10.49 -14.43
CA SER A 73 6.13 -11.23 -15.69
C SER A 73 5.53 -10.35 -16.77
N GLU A 74 5.99 -10.57 -18.00
CA GLU A 74 5.39 -9.96 -19.19
C GLU A 74 3.97 -10.50 -19.40
N VAL A 75 3.16 -9.73 -20.12
CA VAL A 75 1.77 -10.12 -20.43
C VAL A 75 1.71 -11.02 -21.66
N ASP A 76 0.75 -11.95 -21.69
CA ASP A 76 0.52 -12.79 -22.86
C ASP A 76 -0.32 -12.10 -23.95
N LYS A 77 -1.11 -11.09 -23.55
CA LYS A 77 -2.00 -10.31 -24.42
C LYS A 77 -2.13 -8.89 -23.91
N ILE A 78 -2.31 -7.95 -24.84
CA ILE A 78 -2.58 -6.55 -24.56
C ILE A 78 -3.93 -6.18 -25.15
N PHE A 79 -4.79 -5.60 -24.32
CA PHE A 79 -6.12 -5.16 -24.71
C PHE A 79 -6.22 -3.63 -24.73
N ALA A 80 -7.15 -3.12 -25.53
CA ALA A 80 -7.54 -1.71 -25.48
C ALA A 80 -7.82 -1.28 -24.03
N GLY A 81 -7.22 -0.16 -23.61
CA GLY A 81 -7.33 0.36 -22.24
C GLY A 81 -6.27 -0.13 -21.27
N ASP A 82 -5.41 -1.08 -21.66
CA ASP A 82 -4.31 -1.51 -20.82
C ASP A 82 -3.30 -0.40 -20.56
N ILE A 83 -2.85 -0.33 -19.30
CA ILE A 83 -1.81 0.59 -18.82
C ILE A 83 -0.62 -0.26 -18.41
N MET A 84 0.53 0.04 -19.00
CA MET A 84 1.73 -0.80 -18.92
C MET A 84 2.97 0.03 -18.58
N LEU A 85 3.97 -0.65 -18.02
CA LEU A 85 5.33 -0.15 -17.93
C LEU A 85 6.19 -0.91 -18.95
N TYR A 86 6.79 -0.20 -19.89
CA TYR A 86 7.71 -0.76 -20.88
C TYR A 86 9.16 -0.49 -20.48
N ASN A 87 10.00 -1.55 -20.52
CA ASN A 87 11.44 -1.48 -20.25
C ASN A 87 11.82 -0.72 -18.96
N SER A 88 11.00 -0.87 -17.91
CA SER A 88 11.20 -0.26 -16.59
C SER A 88 11.21 1.28 -16.56
N ILE A 89 10.79 1.98 -17.62
CA ILE A 89 10.88 3.45 -17.68
C ILE A 89 9.79 4.16 -18.48
N SER A 90 9.12 3.49 -19.42
CA SER A 90 8.09 4.13 -20.23
C SER A 90 6.71 3.75 -19.72
N LEU A 91 5.92 4.74 -19.31
CA LEU A 91 4.50 4.56 -19.02
C LEU A 91 3.72 4.55 -20.34
N VAL A 92 2.92 3.51 -20.55
CA VAL A 92 2.24 3.25 -21.83
C VAL A 92 0.74 3.05 -21.59
N ILE A 93 -0.09 3.60 -22.48
CA ILE A 93 -1.53 3.34 -22.58
C ILE A 93 -1.84 2.79 -23.97
N PHE A 94 -2.48 1.64 -24.04
CA PHE A 94 -3.01 1.07 -25.28
C PHE A 94 -4.42 1.56 -25.56
N TYR A 95 -4.70 2.06 -26.77
CA TYR A 95 -6.06 2.48 -27.17
C TYR A 95 -6.80 1.45 -28.02
N ALA A 96 -6.12 0.39 -28.45
CA ALA A 96 -6.66 -0.80 -29.11
C ALA A 96 -5.81 -2.01 -28.73
N ASP A 97 -6.27 -3.21 -29.05
CA ASP A 97 -5.50 -4.44 -28.82
C ASP A 97 -4.17 -4.41 -29.58
N ALA A 98 -3.15 -5.08 -29.02
CA ALA A 98 -1.82 -5.15 -29.60
C ALA A 98 -1.24 -6.57 -29.53
N GLU A 99 -0.48 -6.95 -30.55
CA GLU A 99 0.12 -8.29 -30.66
C GLU A 99 1.52 -8.36 -30.03
N HIS A 100 2.25 -7.24 -29.97
CA HIS A 100 3.60 -7.20 -29.42
C HIS A 100 3.58 -7.00 -27.90
N THR A 101 3.90 -8.05 -27.16
CA THR A 101 3.80 -8.06 -25.69
C THR A 101 5.15 -8.02 -24.95
N SER A 102 6.26 -8.24 -25.66
CA SER A 102 7.58 -8.33 -25.01
C SER A 102 8.01 -6.99 -24.39
N GLY A 103 8.55 -7.04 -23.18
CA GLY A 103 8.99 -5.88 -22.41
C GLY A 103 7.89 -5.10 -21.68
N TYR A 104 6.61 -5.49 -21.82
CA TYR A 104 5.49 -4.83 -21.16
C TYR A 104 5.09 -5.55 -19.86
N VAL A 105 5.01 -4.76 -18.81
CA VAL A 105 4.53 -5.19 -17.49
C VAL A 105 3.22 -4.50 -17.20
N LYS A 106 2.19 -5.26 -16.82
CA LYS A 106 0.87 -4.70 -16.52
C LYS A 106 0.91 -3.86 -15.25
N LEU A 107 0.39 -2.65 -15.37
CA LEU A 107 0.14 -1.76 -14.23
C LEU A 107 -1.33 -1.75 -13.89
N GLY A 108 -2.21 -1.74 -14.90
CA GLY A 108 -3.64 -1.63 -14.72
C GLY A 108 -4.41 -1.62 -16.03
N HIS A 109 -5.69 -1.26 -15.94
CA HIS A 109 -6.61 -1.19 -17.08
C HIS A 109 -7.65 -0.09 -16.90
N ILE A 110 -7.99 0.61 -17.98
CA ILE A 110 -9.09 1.58 -18.08
C ILE A 110 -10.40 0.83 -18.32
N GLU A 111 -11.40 0.96 -17.43
CA GLU A 111 -12.64 0.16 -17.50
C GLU A 111 -13.41 0.31 -18.80
N ASN A 112 -13.43 1.52 -19.37
CA ASN A 112 -14.12 1.82 -20.61
C ASN A 112 -13.23 2.69 -21.50
N PRO A 113 -12.40 2.08 -22.37
CA PRO A 113 -11.48 2.81 -23.24
C PRO A 113 -12.17 3.41 -24.47
N THR A 114 -13.50 3.41 -24.54
CA THR A 114 -14.22 3.99 -25.68
C THR A 114 -13.86 5.47 -25.85
N GLY A 115 -13.47 5.84 -27.08
CA GLY A 115 -13.07 7.21 -27.42
C GLY A 115 -11.67 7.62 -26.95
N LEU A 116 -10.93 6.75 -26.25
CA LEU A 116 -9.63 7.06 -25.67
C LEU A 116 -8.62 7.64 -26.67
N LYS A 117 -8.50 7.03 -27.86
CA LYS A 117 -7.62 7.54 -28.94
C LYS A 117 -7.99 8.97 -29.34
N LYS A 118 -9.29 9.23 -29.50
CA LYS A 118 -9.80 10.55 -29.91
C LYS A 118 -9.47 11.60 -28.85
N SER A 119 -9.70 11.30 -27.58
CA SER A 119 -9.44 12.22 -26.47
C SER A 119 -7.94 12.50 -26.31
N LEU A 120 -7.09 11.48 -26.40
CA LEU A 120 -5.63 11.63 -26.39
C LEU A 120 -5.14 12.50 -27.55
N GLY A 121 -5.62 12.23 -28.77
CA GLY A 121 -5.26 13.02 -29.95
C GLY A 121 -5.71 14.48 -29.84
N ALA A 122 -6.95 14.72 -29.42
CA ALA A 122 -7.50 16.07 -29.23
C ALA A 122 -6.77 16.86 -28.14
N ALA A 123 -6.30 16.20 -27.08
CA ALA A 123 -5.49 16.83 -26.04
C ALA A 123 -4.00 16.99 -26.40
N GLY A 124 -3.58 16.58 -27.61
CA GLY A 124 -2.19 16.58 -28.03
C GLY A 124 -1.30 15.69 -27.16
N GLY A 125 -1.84 14.55 -26.72
CA GLY A 125 -1.20 13.58 -25.83
C GLY A 125 -1.07 14.05 -24.38
N LYS A 126 -1.66 15.18 -23.98
CA LYS A 126 -1.61 15.65 -22.60
C LYS A 126 -2.66 14.97 -21.75
N LEU A 127 -2.24 14.44 -20.60
CA LEU A 127 -3.14 13.87 -19.60
C LEU A 127 -2.58 14.07 -18.20
N ARG A 128 -3.44 13.89 -17.21
CA ARG A 128 -3.08 13.87 -15.80
C ARG A 128 -3.57 12.60 -15.15
N PHE A 129 -2.64 11.87 -14.54
CA PHE A 129 -2.97 10.79 -13.64
C PHE A 129 -3.16 11.34 -12.24
N SER A 130 -4.16 10.82 -11.55
CA SER A 130 -4.38 11.01 -10.13
C SER A 130 -4.85 9.68 -9.57
N LEU A 131 -4.52 9.37 -8.32
CA LEU A 131 -5.30 8.37 -7.62
C LEU A 131 -6.73 8.89 -7.61
N ALA A 132 -7.67 8.09 -8.11
CA ALA A 132 -9.07 8.43 -7.90
C ALA A 132 -9.22 8.44 -6.38
N ASN A 133 -9.75 9.53 -5.83
CA ASN A 133 -10.26 9.51 -4.47
C ASN A 133 -11.39 8.46 -4.48
N GLY A 134 -11.04 7.19 -4.26
CA GLY A 134 -11.69 6.04 -4.91
C GLY A 134 -10.93 4.70 -4.82
N ALA A 135 -9.61 4.66 -4.54
CA ALA A 135 -9.25 3.78 -3.43
C ALA A 135 -10.14 4.31 -2.32
N ALA A 136 -11.06 3.53 -1.76
CA ALA A 136 -11.78 3.98 -0.59
C ALA A 136 -10.70 4.69 0.23
N LYS A 137 -10.92 5.98 0.53
CA LYS A 137 -10.39 6.50 1.77
C LYS A 137 -11.08 5.55 2.75
N THR A 138 -10.45 4.40 2.98
CA THR A 138 -10.16 3.86 4.27
C THR A 138 -9.96 5.14 5.03
N ASP A 139 -11.03 5.59 5.69
CA ASP A 139 -10.99 6.86 6.39
C ASP A 139 -9.67 6.86 7.16
N GLU A 140 -9.01 8.01 7.31
CA GLU A 140 -7.65 7.98 7.87
C GLU A 140 -7.61 7.24 9.24
N VAL A 141 -8.78 7.15 9.90
CA VAL A 141 -9.08 6.23 11.00
C VAL A 141 -8.80 4.76 10.63
N THR A 142 -9.44 4.20 9.61
CA THR A 142 -9.22 2.82 9.13
C THR A 142 -7.80 2.64 8.58
N GLU A 143 -7.15 3.69 8.03
CA GLU A 143 -5.75 3.62 7.56
C GLU A 143 -4.84 3.37 8.76
N LEU A 144 -5.03 4.16 9.82
CA LEU A 144 -4.33 4.03 11.09
C LEU A 144 -4.68 2.72 11.82
N GLN A 145 -5.92 2.24 11.72
CA GLN A 145 -6.29 0.91 12.24
C GLN A 145 -5.53 -0.20 11.50
N ASN A 146 -5.39 -0.11 10.19
CA ASN A 146 -4.65 -1.08 9.39
C ASN A 146 -3.14 -0.99 9.66
N LEU A 147 -2.60 0.22 9.81
CA LEU A 147 -1.21 0.45 10.22
C LEU A 147 -0.91 -0.19 11.58
N TYR A 148 -1.84 -0.12 12.54
CA TYR A 148 -1.72 -0.81 13.83
C TYR A 148 -1.71 -2.34 13.69
N ARG A 149 -2.57 -2.91 12.83
CA ARG A 149 -2.54 -4.36 12.56
C ARG A 149 -1.24 -4.78 11.89
N GLU A 150 -0.75 -3.97 10.95
CA GLU A 150 0.48 -4.23 10.22
C GLU A 150 1.71 -4.17 11.13
N MET A 151 1.75 -3.19 12.04
CA MET A 151 2.75 -3.12 13.10
C MET A 151 2.85 -4.47 13.84
N TRP A 152 1.73 -5.05 14.27
CA TRP A 152 1.77 -6.34 14.96
C TRP A 152 2.32 -7.49 14.11
N LYS A 153 2.01 -7.54 12.81
CA LYS A 153 2.60 -8.55 11.90
C LYS A 153 4.11 -8.37 11.79
N ILE A 154 4.57 -7.13 11.64
CA ILE A 154 6.00 -6.75 11.57
C ILE A 154 6.72 -7.18 12.86
N LEU A 155 6.13 -6.92 14.03
CA LEU A 155 6.72 -7.28 15.33
C LEU A 155 6.80 -8.80 15.52
N ILE A 156 5.76 -9.55 15.13
CA ILE A 156 5.76 -11.02 15.18
C ILE A 156 6.80 -11.61 14.22
N ALA A 157 6.95 -11.03 13.03
CA ALA A 157 7.93 -11.43 12.02
C ALA A 157 9.37 -11.00 12.36
N LYS A 158 9.56 -10.17 13.39
CA LYS A 158 10.84 -9.53 13.75
C LYS A 158 11.46 -8.72 12.62
N ASP A 159 10.62 -8.08 11.80
CA ASP A 159 11.07 -7.32 10.62
C ASP A 159 11.57 -5.91 11.00
N ALA A 160 12.88 -5.77 11.15
CA ALA A 160 13.51 -4.49 11.46
C ALA A 160 13.30 -3.41 10.39
N SER A 161 13.19 -3.78 9.11
CA SER A 161 12.93 -2.82 8.03
C SER A 161 11.48 -2.34 8.08
N GLY A 162 10.55 -3.26 8.33
CA GLY A 162 9.14 -2.93 8.59
C GLY A 162 8.98 -1.99 9.79
N ILE A 163 9.72 -2.21 10.89
CA ILE A 163 9.70 -1.30 12.05
C ILE A 163 10.19 0.09 11.63
N LYS A 164 11.30 0.19 10.89
CA LYS A 164 11.81 1.48 10.37
C LYS A 164 10.84 2.18 9.42
N HIS A 165 10.03 1.42 8.67
CA HIS A 165 9.03 1.96 7.76
C HIS A 165 7.77 2.47 8.48
N THR A 166 7.43 1.89 9.63
CA THR A 166 6.20 2.22 10.37
C THR A 166 6.41 3.14 11.58
N HIS A 167 7.65 3.24 12.07
CA HIS A 167 8.01 4.04 13.26
C HIS A 167 8.98 5.17 12.89
N ALA A 168 8.64 6.39 13.29
CA ALA A 168 9.44 7.59 13.04
C ALA A 168 10.82 7.49 13.71
N GLU A 169 11.79 8.27 13.24
CA GLU A 169 13.16 8.22 13.78
C GLU A 169 13.23 8.58 15.27
N ASN A 170 12.36 9.49 15.70
CA ASN A 170 12.18 9.92 17.08
C ASN A 170 11.25 9.01 17.89
N PHE A 171 10.87 7.82 17.39
CA PHE A 171 9.95 6.93 18.08
C PHE A 171 10.45 6.51 19.47
N VAL A 172 9.51 6.48 20.42
CA VAL A 172 9.74 6.05 21.80
C VAL A 172 8.68 5.03 22.24
N LEU A 173 9.14 3.89 22.74
CA LEU A 173 8.33 2.93 23.47
C LEU A 173 8.48 3.13 24.98
N MET A 174 7.36 3.27 25.68
CA MET A 174 7.23 3.13 27.13
C MET A 174 6.65 1.75 27.43
N HIS A 175 7.51 0.82 27.84
CA HIS A 175 7.11 -0.55 28.19
C HIS A 175 6.31 -0.55 29.50
N MET A 176 5.52 -1.62 29.72
CA MET A 176 4.66 -1.78 30.90
C MET A 176 5.42 -1.78 32.24
N THR A 177 6.70 -2.13 32.20
CA THR A 177 7.61 -2.11 33.35
C THR A 177 8.11 -0.70 33.71
N GLY A 178 7.76 0.31 32.90
CA GLY A 178 8.29 1.67 33.01
C GLY A 178 9.58 1.91 32.22
N SER A 179 10.18 0.88 31.63
CA SER A 179 11.36 1.01 30.78
C SER A 179 11.04 1.84 29.53
N ARG A 180 11.94 2.74 29.17
CA ARG A 180 11.84 3.58 27.96
C ARG A 180 12.86 3.11 26.93
N MET A 181 12.42 2.88 25.70
CA MET A 181 13.27 2.49 24.57
C MET A 181 13.07 3.47 23.41
N ASN A 182 14.16 3.91 22.79
CA ASN A 182 14.12 4.58 21.49
C ASN A 182 13.90 3.56 20.35
N ARG A 183 13.72 4.03 19.10
CA ARG A 183 13.50 3.14 17.94
C ARG A 183 14.59 2.08 17.76
N ALA A 184 15.87 2.43 17.91
CA ALA A 184 16.97 1.49 17.68
C ALA A 184 17.00 0.40 18.76
N GLU A 185 16.80 0.79 20.03
CA GLU A 185 16.69 -0.14 21.16
C GLU A 185 15.48 -1.06 21.03
N PHE A 186 14.34 -0.51 20.61
CA PHE A 186 13.12 -1.28 20.36
C PHE A 186 13.34 -2.33 19.26
N ILE A 187 13.95 -1.95 18.14
CA ILE A 187 14.30 -2.89 17.07
C ILE A 187 15.20 -4.00 17.59
N ALA A 188 16.28 -3.65 18.31
CA ALA A 188 17.20 -4.63 18.88
C ALA A 188 16.47 -5.62 19.80
N ALA A 189 15.63 -5.12 20.70
CA ALA A 189 14.88 -5.93 21.65
C ALA A 189 13.85 -6.87 20.97
N VAL A 190 13.27 -6.48 19.84
CA VAL A 190 12.41 -7.38 19.05
C VAL A 190 13.23 -8.46 18.35
N GLN A 191 14.37 -8.09 17.74
CA GLN A 191 15.23 -9.01 17.00
C GLN A 191 15.87 -10.06 17.90
N ASP A 192 16.41 -9.65 19.04
CA ASP A 192 17.06 -10.56 20.00
C ASP A 192 16.06 -11.38 20.83
N GLY A 193 14.76 -11.07 20.75
CA GLY A 193 13.70 -11.77 21.46
C GLY A 193 13.49 -11.32 22.91
N THR A 194 14.11 -10.22 23.34
CA THR A 194 13.76 -9.54 24.60
C THR A 194 12.28 -9.16 24.62
N LEU A 195 11.75 -8.70 23.48
CA LEU A 195 10.34 -8.47 23.22
C LEU A 195 9.87 -9.49 22.16
N ASN A 196 9.53 -10.71 22.57
CA ASN A 196 9.14 -11.78 21.65
C ASN A 196 7.62 -11.91 21.55
N TYR A 197 7.06 -11.72 20.35
CA TYR A 197 5.62 -11.79 20.10
C TYR A 197 5.30 -12.94 19.16
N TYR A 198 4.22 -13.67 19.44
CA TYR A 198 3.81 -14.85 18.66
C TYR A 198 2.48 -14.65 17.93
N THR A 199 1.49 -14.05 18.61
CA THR A 199 0.18 -13.72 18.02
C THR A 199 -0.35 -12.43 18.63
N ALA A 200 -1.22 -11.74 17.89
CA ALA A 200 -1.97 -10.59 18.38
C ALA A 200 -3.37 -10.60 17.77
N ASP A 201 -4.38 -10.84 18.61
CA ASP A 201 -5.79 -10.70 18.23
C ASP A 201 -6.31 -9.36 18.73
N HIS A 202 -6.93 -8.56 17.86
CA HIS A 202 -7.33 -7.19 18.19
C HIS A 202 -8.79 -7.14 18.66
N ASP A 203 -9.00 -6.67 19.89
CA ASP A 203 -10.34 -6.51 20.47
C ASP A 203 -10.92 -5.13 20.12
N GLU A 204 -10.09 -4.07 20.15
CA GLU A 204 -10.52 -2.69 19.92
C GLU A 204 -9.39 -1.84 19.33
N ILE A 205 -9.69 -0.97 18.37
CA ILE A 205 -8.74 0.01 17.82
C ILE A 205 -9.45 1.34 17.61
N ASN A 206 -9.23 2.27 18.54
CA ASN A 206 -9.82 3.61 18.50
C ASN A 206 -8.82 4.63 18.01
N VAL A 207 -9.23 5.45 17.06
CA VAL A 207 -8.36 6.48 16.45
C VAL A 207 -9.03 7.83 16.57
N LYS A 208 -8.24 8.86 16.87
CA LYS A 208 -8.63 10.27 16.77
C LYS A 208 -7.56 11.01 15.98
N ILE A 209 -7.99 11.85 15.05
CA ILE A 209 -7.11 12.56 14.12
C ILE A 209 -7.33 14.06 14.27
N ASP A 210 -6.23 14.80 14.32
CA ASP A 210 -6.17 16.24 14.34
C ASP A 210 -5.09 16.74 13.37
N GLY A 211 -5.52 17.07 12.16
CA GLY A 211 -4.62 17.45 11.05
C GLY A 211 -3.59 16.37 10.76
N ASN A 212 -2.32 16.69 10.96
CA ASN A 212 -1.19 15.78 10.74
C ASN A 212 -0.79 14.97 12.00
N HIS A 213 -1.60 15.01 13.07
CA HIS A 213 -1.38 14.24 14.28
C HIS A 213 -2.54 13.28 14.53
N ALA A 214 -2.26 12.14 15.16
CA ALA A 214 -3.29 11.22 15.59
C ALA A 214 -2.94 10.57 16.93
N THR A 215 -3.98 10.22 17.68
CA THR A 215 -3.88 9.31 18.83
C THR A 215 -4.58 8.02 18.50
N LEU A 216 -3.97 6.89 18.85
CA LEU A 216 -4.53 5.56 18.67
C LEU A 216 -4.50 4.81 20.01
N VAL A 217 -5.63 4.21 20.39
CA VAL A 217 -5.72 3.27 21.51
C VAL A 217 -6.04 1.88 20.96
N GLY A 218 -5.05 1.00 20.98
CA GLY A 218 -5.17 -0.37 20.52
C GLY A 218 -5.23 -1.33 21.70
N LYS A 219 -6.23 -2.21 21.73
CA LYS A 219 -6.39 -3.29 22.72
C LYS A 219 -6.31 -4.63 22.02
N SER A 220 -5.33 -5.44 22.41
CA SER A 220 -5.06 -6.73 21.80
C SER A 220 -4.84 -7.81 22.85
N ARG A 221 -5.27 -9.03 22.54
CA ARG A 221 -4.82 -10.26 23.22
C ARG A 221 -3.53 -10.71 22.56
N VAL A 222 -2.41 -10.45 23.21
CA VAL A 222 -1.07 -10.65 22.66
C VAL A 222 -0.40 -11.82 23.35
N ASN A 223 -0.06 -12.85 22.58
CA ASN A 223 0.73 -13.95 23.07
C ASN A 223 2.23 -13.61 22.94
N ALA A 224 2.93 -13.50 24.06
CA ALA A 224 4.29 -13.00 24.12
C ALA A 224 5.14 -13.68 25.20
N ALA A 225 6.45 -13.66 25.00
CA ALA A 225 7.47 -13.94 26.01
C ALA A 225 8.40 -12.72 26.06
N VAL A 226 8.53 -12.11 27.24
CA VAL A 226 9.22 -10.82 27.39
C VAL A 226 10.29 -10.94 28.47
N TYR A 227 11.47 -10.35 28.24
CA TYR A 227 12.64 -10.41 29.12
C TYR A 227 13.04 -11.83 29.52
N GLY A 228 12.98 -12.78 28.58
CA GLY A 228 13.29 -14.19 28.83
C GLY A 228 12.27 -14.91 29.74
N GLY A 229 11.15 -14.28 30.06
CA GLY A 229 10.07 -14.86 30.84
C GLY A 229 9.25 -15.89 30.06
N GLY A 230 8.31 -16.52 30.78
CA GLY A 230 7.39 -17.50 30.20
C GLY A 230 6.48 -16.92 29.11
N ARG A 231 5.92 -17.81 28.29
CA ARG A 231 4.98 -17.46 27.23
C ARG A 231 3.58 -17.30 27.80
N HIS A 232 3.01 -16.10 27.71
CA HIS A 232 1.69 -15.76 28.24
C HIS A 232 0.88 -14.97 27.23
N THR A 233 -0.46 -15.07 27.31
CA THR A 233 -1.36 -14.19 26.57
C THR A 233 -1.78 -13.03 27.45
N TRP A 234 -1.40 -11.82 27.05
CA TRP A 234 -1.63 -10.57 27.74
C TRP A 234 -2.79 -9.81 27.10
N ARG A 235 -3.68 -9.24 27.91
CA ARG A 235 -4.62 -8.21 27.45
C ARG A 235 -3.88 -6.88 27.41
N LEU A 236 -3.19 -6.62 26.31
CA LEU A 236 -2.29 -5.49 26.13
C LEU A 236 -3.03 -4.30 25.51
N GLN A 237 -2.97 -3.16 26.19
CA GLN A 237 -3.39 -1.86 25.68
C GLN A 237 -2.16 -1.03 25.31
N GLN A 238 -2.16 -0.48 24.10
CA GLN A 238 -1.16 0.49 23.66
C GLN A 238 -1.83 1.85 23.41
N ASN A 239 -1.35 2.88 24.12
CA ASN A 239 -1.71 4.27 23.87
C ASN A 239 -0.61 4.90 23.01
N MET A 240 -0.95 5.23 21.77
CA MET A 240 0.01 5.64 20.75
C MET A 240 -0.27 7.04 20.23
N THR A 241 0.80 7.72 19.81
CA THR A 241 0.72 8.92 18.97
C THR A 241 1.36 8.66 17.63
N LEU A 242 0.79 9.26 16.59
CA LEU A 242 1.30 9.21 15.23
C LEU A 242 1.37 10.61 14.64
N GLU A 243 2.29 10.78 13.70
CA GLU A 243 2.45 12.00 12.92
C GLU A 243 2.51 11.68 11.43
N LYS A 244 1.90 12.54 10.61
CA LYS A 244 1.92 12.43 9.15
C LYS A 244 3.11 13.21 8.59
N ILE A 245 4.20 12.49 8.30
CA ILE A 245 5.46 13.05 7.81
C ILE A 245 5.57 12.77 6.31
N ASN A 246 5.68 13.82 5.50
CA ASN A 246 5.72 13.72 4.04
C ASN A 246 4.54 12.91 3.45
N GLY A 247 3.36 13.04 4.05
CA GLY A 247 2.15 12.34 3.62
C GLY A 247 1.98 10.91 4.16
N VAL A 248 2.94 10.39 4.94
CA VAL A 248 2.92 9.03 5.50
C VAL A 248 2.74 9.08 7.02
N TRP A 249 1.79 8.31 7.55
CA TRP A 249 1.61 8.17 9.00
C TRP A 249 2.67 7.26 9.63
N LEU A 250 3.31 7.76 10.68
CA LEU A 250 4.35 7.03 11.42
C LEU A 250 4.07 7.08 12.92
N PHE A 251 4.30 5.97 13.63
CA PHE A 251 4.26 5.96 15.09
C PHE A 251 5.41 6.80 15.65
N THR A 252 5.08 7.74 16.55
CA THR A 252 6.06 8.60 17.24
C THR A 252 6.19 8.23 18.72
N HIS A 253 5.16 7.63 19.32
CA HIS A 253 5.22 7.13 20.69
C HIS A 253 4.24 5.98 20.91
N SER A 254 4.58 5.05 21.80
CA SER A 254 3.67 4.02 22.30
C SER A 254 3.86 3.80 23.80
N LYS A 255 2.78 3.79 24.57
CA LYS A 255 2.76 3.43 26.00
C LYS A 255 1.93 2.18 26.23
N ALA A 256 2.60 1.12 26.70
CA ALA A 256 1.99 -0.17 26.98
C ALA A 256 1.40 -0.24 28.41
N SER A 257 0.24 -0.89 28.54
CA SER A 257 -0.49 -1.16 29.79
C SER A 257 -1.38 -2.40 29.62
N THR A 258 -2.03 -2.91 30.68
CA THR A 258 -3.08 -3.94 30.54
C THR A 258 -4.49 -3.33 30.54
N TYR A 259 -5.49 -4.10 30.11
CA TYR A 259 -6.92 -3.77 30.20
C TYR A 259 -7.81 -4.98 30.53
#